data_AF-A0A820MI50-F1
#
_entry.id   AF-A0A820MI50-F1
#
_cell.length_a   1.000
_cell.length_b   1.000
_cell.length_c   1.000
_cell.angle_alpha   90.00
_cell.angle_beta   90.00
_cell.angle_gamma   90.00
#
_symmetry.space_group_name_H-M   'P 1'
#
loop_
_entity.id
_entity.type
_entity.pdbx_description
1 polymer ?
#
loop_
_entity_poly.entity_id
_entity_poly.type
_entity_poly.pdbx_seq_one_letter_code
_entity_poly.pdbx_strand_id
1 'polypeptide(L)'
;SERKNKGQIKTIKGRIEQAVFRVPPGKQIIILDFADDRMPGGLFLYGASTQEETICYNSNTYRALLDFKYQRFDGGFMIPEFGCLYIKNVKFYQPVNPNVNKNVDIIAAACYDLTEVHGLHIKSKEDKDLESCTKKKFETIIASAQANSNDNGENTYLILGPIGCGAFQNDIKTITELWENVLSSPLNEYSKTKQHHAFEEIWFLSGKDDKLEIFEEIFDLHPKERLHAI
;
A
#
# COMPACT_ATOMS: atom_id res chain seq x y z
N SER A 1 -20.74 -14.69 2.18
CA SER A 1 -21.12 -14.23 3.53
C SER A 1 -20.95 -12.72 3.59
N GLU A 2 -21.89 -11.99 4.17
CA GLU A 2 -21.71 -10.55 4.39
C GLU A 2 -20.62 -10.33 5.44
N ARG A 3 -19.57 -9.57 5.11
CA ARG A 3 -18.61 -9.10 6.12
C ARG A 3 -19.26 -7.97 6.92
N LYS A 4 -19.20 -8.06 8.25
CA LYS A 4 -19.86 -7.13 9.19
C LYS A 4 -18.87 -6.19 9.89
N ASN A 5 -17.63 -6.15 9.44
CA ASN A 5 -16.62 -5.29 10.04
C ASN A 5 -17.01 -3.82 9.80
N LYS A 6 -16.65 -2.94 10.73
CA LYS A 6 -16.87 -1.50 10.55
C LYS A 6 -16.09 -0.95 9.36
N GLY A 7 -14.93 -1.56 9.02
CA GLY A 7 -14.08 -1.12 7.92
C GLY A 7 -13.68 0.35 8.04
N GLN A 8 -13.26 0.79 9.23
CA GLN A 8 -13.03 2.22 9.46
C GLN A 8 -11.85 2.71 8.64
N ILE A 9 -12.03 3.83 7.94
CA ILE A 9 -10.97 4.48 7.18
C ILE A 9 -10.43 5.65 8.01
N LYS A 10 -9.11 5.73 8.15
CA LYS A 10 -8.45 6.79 8.91
C LYS A 10 -7.20 7.30 8.18
N THR A 11 -6.88 8.57 8.37
CA THR A 11 -5.58 9.13 8.00
C THR A 11 -4.60 9.04 9.16
N ILE A 12 -3.34 8.71 8.84
CA ILE A 12 -2.24 8.68 9.81
C ILE A 12 -1.11 9.55 9.32
N LYS A 13 -0.73 10.52 10.15
CA LYS A 13 0.46 11.33 9.95
C LYS A 13 1.70 10.63 10.50
N GLY A 14 2.69 10.40 9.66
CA GLY A 14 3.99 9.90 10.09
C GLY A 14 4.65 8.96 9.09
N ARG A 15 5.58 8.15 9.58
CA ARG A 15 6.32 7.18 8.77
C ARG A 15 5.92 5.74 9.11
N ILE A 16 6.21 4.81 8.19
CA ILE A 16 5.72 3.42 8.27
C ILE A 16 6.29 2.67 9.48
N GLU A 17 7.55 2.92 9.81
CA GLU A 17 8.28 2.34 10.95
C GLU A 17 7.75 2.80 12.32
N GLN A 18 6.90 3.83 12.37
CA GLN A 18 6.16 4.24 13.55
C GLN A 18 4.72 3.71 13.50
N ALA A 19 4.07 3.82 12.33
CA ALA A 19 2.67 3.42 12.15
C ALA A 19 2.43 1.94 12.45
N VAL A 20 3.34 1.05 12.02
CA VAL A 20 3.28 -0.39 12.31
C VAL A 20 3.16 -0.67 13.82
N PHE A 21 3.88 0.09 14.65
CA PHE A 21 3.89 -0.12 16.09
C PHE A 21 2.66 0.46 16.80
N ARG A 22 1.91 1.36 16.14
CA ARG A 22 0.63 1.89 16.63
C ARG A 22 -0.53 0.89 16.54
N VAL A 23 -0.46 -0.10 15.66
CA VAL A 23 -1.50 -1.14 15.56
C VAL A 23 -1.58 -1.96 16.86
N PRO A 24 -2.76 -2.28 17.42
CA PRO A 24 -2.86 -3.06 18.65
C PRO A 24 -2.19 -4.46 18.55
N PRO A 25 -1.66 -5.02 19.67
CA PRO A 25 -1.17 -6.39 19.70
C PRO A 25 -2.24 -7.40 19.26
N GLY A 26 -1.82 -8.48 18.60
CA GLY A 26 -2.70 -9.56 18.15
C GLY A 26 -3.47 -9.28 16.85
N LYS A 27 -3.29 -8.10 16.25
CA LYS A 27 -3.88 -7.73 14.96
C LYS A 27 -2.95 -8.08 13.80
N GLN A 28 -3.52 -8.50 12.67
CA GLN A 28 -2.80 -8.66 11.41
C GLN A 28 -2.56 -7.28 10.79
N ILE A 29 -1.37 -7.09 10.24
CA ILE A 29 -0.96 -5.86 9.58
C ILE A 29 -0.59 -6.20 8.14
N ILE A 30 -1.27 -5.60 7.18
CA ILE A 30 -0.92 -5.70 5.75
C ILE A 30 -0.49 -4.30 5.29
N ILE A 31 0.69 -4.18 4.72
CA ILE A 31 1.27 -2.90 4.29
C ILE A 31 1.37 -2.88 2.77
N LEU A 32 0.86 -1.82 2.14
CA LEU A 32 1.18 -1.52 0.75
C LEU A 32 2.55 -0.85 0.67
N ASP A 33 3.49 -1.55 0.04
CA ASP A 33 4.80 -1.06 -0.32
C ASP A 33 4.76 -0.40 -1.70
N PHE A 34 5.18 0.86 -1.76
CA PHE A 34 5.22 1.70 -2.97
C PHE A 34 6.46 1.34 -3.82
N ALA A 35 6.48 0.09 -4.27
CA ALA A 35 7.66 -0.55 -4.82
C ALA A 35 8.14 0.07 -6.15
N ASP A 36 9.46 0.11 -6.32
CA ASP A 36 10.13 0.30 -7.60
C ASP A 36 10.06 -0.99 -8.43
N ASP A 37 9.59 -0.88 -9.68
CA ASP A 37 9.43 -1.99 -10.62
C ASP A 37 10.75 -2.45 -11.28
N ARG A 38 11.88 -1.81 -10.97
CA ARG A 38 13.20 -2.13 -11.51
C ARG A 38 14.12 -2.67 -10.43
N MET A 39 14.07 -2.08 -9.25
CA MET A 39 15.03 -2.36 -8.19
C MET A 39 14.33 -2.77 -6.89
N PRO A 40 14.43 -4.06 -6.51
CA PRO A 40 13.94 -4.54 -5.22
C PRO A 40 14.44 -3.69 -4.05
N GLY A 41 13.51 -3.11 -3.28
CA GLY A 41 13.85 -2.29 -2.13
C GLY A 41 14.39 -0.91 -2.48
N GLY A 42 14.23 -0.47 -3.73
CA GLY A 42 14.69 0.83 -4.21
C GLY A 42 16.18 1.08 -3.94
N LEU A 43 16.52 2.32 -3.56
CA LEU A 43 17.89 2.75 -3.33
C LEU A 43 18.33 2.61 -1.86
N PHE A 44 17.76 1.67 -1.10
CA PHE A 44 18.03 1.57 0.35
C PHE A 44 19.51 1.27 0.66
N LEU A 45 20.22 0.52 -0.20
CA LEU A 45 21.67 0.30 -0.04
C LEU A 45 22.49 1.59 -0.22
N TYR A 46 21.89 2.63 -0.80
CA TYR A 46 22.51 3.93 -1.07
C TYR A 46 22.00 5.05 -0.15
N GLY A 47 21.26 4.71 0.92
CA GLY A 47 20.82 5.69 1.91
C GLY A 47 19.54 6.45 1.55
N ALA A 48 18.82 6.05 0.49
CA ALA A 48 17.51 6.61 0.21
C ALA A 48 16.52 6.27 1.33
N SER A 49 15.52 7.13 1.54
CA SER A 49 14.63 7.05 2.71
C SER A 49 13.16 7.22 2.36
N THR A 50 12.72 6.73 1.20
CA THR A 50 11.29 6.69 0.87
C THR A 50 10.61 5.55 1.62
N GLN A 51 9.32 5.29 1.35
CA GLN A 51 8.56 4.29 2.09
C GLN A 51 9.12 2.88 1.89
N GLU A 52 9.40 2.47 0.65
CA GLU A 52 9.96 1.16 0.31
C GLU A 52 11.31 0.93 1.02
N GLU A 53 12.24 1.89 0.92
CA GLU A 53 13.54 1.76 1.58
C GLU A 53 13.40 1.67 3.10
N THR A 54 12.44 2.42 3.66
CA THR A 54 12.15 2.38 5.10
C THR A 54 11.62 1.01 5.54
N ILE A 55 10.78 0.36 4.72
CA ILE A 55 10.36 -1.02 4.96
C ILE A 55 11.59 -1.94 4.91
N CYS A 56 12.48 -1.77 3.94
CA CYS A 56 13.68 -2.59 3.78
C CYS A 56 14.68 -2.44 4.94
N TYR A 57 14.92 -1.22 5.45
CA TYR A 57 15.81 -1.01 6.60
C TYR A 57 15.31 -1.69 7.86
N ASN A 58 13.99 -1.74 8.05
CA ASN A 58 13.37 -2.16 9.30
C ASN A 58 12.78 -3.57 9.22
N SER A 59 13.08 -4.36 8.19
CA SER A 59 12.51 -5.69 8.05
C SER A 59 13.36 -6.65 7.22
N ASN A 60 12.89 -7.89 7.10
CA ASN A 60 13.45 -8.87 6.17
C ASN A 60 12.83 -8.83 4.76
N THR A 61 12.03 -7.81 4.41
CA THR A 61 11.35 -7.69 3.10
C THR A 61 12.33 -7.73 1.93
N TYR A 62 13.47 -7.04 2.03
CA TYR A 62 14.46 -7.02 0.94
C TYR A 62 14.91 -8.44 0.53
N ARG A 63 15.14 -9.33 1.50
CA ARG A 63 15.48 -10.74 1.20
C ARG A 63 14.36 -11.45 0.46
N ALA A 64 13.11 -11.23 0.85
CA ALA A 64 11.96 -11.84 0.20
C ALA A 64 11.76 -11.31 -1.24
N LEU A 65 12.05 -10.02 -1.48
CA LEU A 65 12.03 -9.45 -2.83
C LEU A 65 13.13 -10.06 -3.73
N LEU A 66 14.32 -10.31 -3.19
CA LEU A 66 15.41 -10.97 -3.93
C LEU A 66 15.15 -12.44 -4.27
N ASP A 67 14.46 -13.17 -3.39
CA ASP A 67 14.15 -14.59 -3.57
C ASP A 67 13.08 -14.85 -4.65
N PHE A 68 12.41 -13.80 -5.13
CA PHE A 68 11.37 -13.93 -6.12
C PHE A 68 11.95 -14.36 -7.48
N LYS A 69 11.58 -15.58 -7.91
CA LYS A 69 12.13 -16.27 -9.09
C LYS A 69 11.83 -15.59 -10.44
N TYR A 70 11.03 -14.52 -10.47
CA TYR A 70 10.63 -13.80 -11.67
C TYR A 70 11.47 -12.54 -11.84
N GLN A 71 12.76 -12.76 -12.14
CA GLN A 71 13.62 -11.71 -12.66
C GLN A 71 13.24 -11.43 -14.12
N ARG A 72 13.16 -10.15 -14.49
CA ARG A 72 13.14 -9.71 -15.89
C ARG A 72 14.42 -10.19 -16.57
N PHE A 73 14.38 -10.34 -17.90
CA PHE A 73 15.55 -10.69 -18.70
C PHE A 73 16.71 -9.69 -18.58
N ASP A 74 16.45 -8.46 -18.13
CA ASP A 74 17.44 -7.41 -17.86
C ASP A 74 17.92 -7.37 -16.38
N GLY A 75 17.50 -8.33 -15.55
CA GLY A 75 17.85 -8.40 -14.13
C GLY A 75 16.96 -7.55 -13.22
N GLY A 76 15.95 -6.85 -13.76
CA GLY A 76 14.95 -6.15 -12.96
C GLY A 76 13.91 -7.09 -12.33
N PHE A 77 13.06 -6.54 -11.47
CA PHE A 77 12.03 -7.30 -10.75
C PHE A 77 10.65 -7.20 -11.46
N MET A 78 9.97 -8.31 -11.73
CA MET A 78 8.64 -8.24 -12.38
C MET A 78 7.51 -8.06 -11.37
N ILE A 79 7.13 -6.82 -11.09
CA ILE A 79 5.79 -6.52 -10.58
C ILE A 79 4.85 -6.40 -11.80
N PRO A 80 3.80 -7.25 -11.91
CA PRO A 80 2.91 -7.19 -13.07
C PRO A 80 2.16 -5.85 -13.16
N GLU A 81 1.88 -5.39 -14.38
CA GLU A 81 1.12 -4.15 -14.64
C GLU A 81 -0.22 -4.16 -13.88
N PHE A 82 -0.95 -5.28 -13.90
CA PHE A 82 -2.18 -5.49 -13.13
C PHE A 82 -1.98 -6.54 -12.03
N GLY A 83 -0.90 -6.41 -11.28
CA GLY A 83 -0.55 -7.34 -10.21
C GLY A 83 0.24 -6.69 -9.08
N CYS A 84 0.49 -7.52 -8.07
CA CYS A 84 1.31 -7.20 -6.92
C CYS A 84 1.96 -8.50 -6.42
N LEU A 85 2.94 -8.36 -5.54
CA LEU A 85 3.53 -9.48 -4.85
C LEU A 85 3.10 -9.45 -3.40
N TYR A 86 2.67 -10.61 -2.90
CA TYR A 86 2.27 -10.77 -1.51
C TYR A 86 3.36 -11.51 -0.75
N ILE A 87 3.94 -10.86 0.25
CA ILE A 87 5.02 -11.40 1.09
C ILE A 87 4.47 -11.58 2.49
N LYS A 88 4.37 -12.83 2.93
CA LYS A 88 3.75 -13.19 4.22
C LYS A 88 4.77 -13.26 5.35
N ASN A 89 4.36 -12.90 6.57
CA ASN A 89 5.13 -13.08 7.80
C ASN A 89 6.51 -12.40 7.80
N VAL A 90 6.57 -11.18 7.27
CA VAL A 90 7.75 -10.31 7.37
C VAL A 90 7.93 -9.90 8.83
N LYS A 91 9.15 -10.05 9.36
CA LYS A 91 9.53 -9.52 10.67
C LYS A 91 9.93 -8.06 10.51
N PHE A 92 9.12 -7.17 11.07
CA PHE A 92 9.35 -5.73 11.09
C PHE A 92 9.85 -5.31 12.48
N TYR A 93 11.01 -4.68 12.54
CA TYR A 93 11.72 -4.27 13.76
C TYR A 93 11.51 -2.80 14.04
N GLN A 94 11.40 -2.45 15.32
CA GLN A 94 11.30 -1.05 15.71
C GLN A 94 12.68 -0.38 15.60
N PRO A 95 12.82 0.77 14.90
CA PRO A 95 14.12 1.40 14.69
C PRO A 95 14.87 1.72 15.98
N VAL A 96 14.15 2.20 17.00
CA VAL A 96 14.73 2.62 18.28
C VAL A 96 14.97 1.47 19.26
N ASN A 97 14.33 0.32 19.06
CA ASN A 97 14.49 -0.85 19.91
C ASN A 97 14.37 -2.13 19.08
N PRO A 98 15.48 -2.63 18.49
CA PRO A 98 15.45 -3.80 17.62
C PRO A 98 14.98 -5.11 18.29
N ASN A 99 14.91 -5.17 19.62
CA ASN A 99 14.31 -6.31 20.32
C ASN A 99 12.78 -6.34 20.20
N VAL A 100 12.16 -5.21 19.87
CA VAL A 100 10.74 -5.07 19.62
C VAL A 100 10.47 -5.28 18.14
N ASN A 101 9.62 -6.25 17.81
CA ASN A 101 9.24 -6.55 16.44
C ASN A 101 7.75 -6.92 16.35
N LYS A 102 7.20 -6.78 15.15
CA LYS A 102 5.88 -7.28 14.76
C LYS A 102 5.99 -8.09 13.47
N ASN A 103 5.12 -9.09 13.33
CA ASN A 103 4.90 -9.73 12.05
C ASN A 103 3.95 -8.87 11.22
N VAL A 104 4.32 -8.61 9.97
CA VAL A 104 3.51 -7.89 8.99
C VAL A 104 3.49 -8.68 7.69
N ASP A 105 2.48 -8.43 6.88
CA ASP A 105 2.46 -8.87 5.49
C ASP A 105 2.68 -7.65 4.58
N ILE A 106 3.36 -7.85 3.45
CA ILE A 106 3.67 -6.79 2.49
C ILE A 106 2.98 -7.09 1.16
N ILE A 107 2.32 -6.07 0.61
CA ILE A 107 1.88 -6.04 -0.78
C ILE A 107 2.80 -5.08 -1.52
N ALA A 108 3.72 -5.61 -2.33
CA ALA A 108 4.59 -4.79 -3.17
C ALA A 108 3.90 -4.55 -4.52
N ALA A 109 3.63 -3.28 -4.82
CA ALA A 109 3.02 -2.88 -6.08
C ALA A 109 3.64 -1.58 -6.60
N ALA A 110 3.94 -1.54 -7.90
CA ALA A 110 4.45 -0.36 -8.57
C ALA A 110 3.33 0.44 -9.24
N CYS A 111 3.33 1.76 -9.06
CA CYS A 111 2.48 2.68 -9.80
C CYS A 111 3.12 3.07 -11.14
N TYR A 112 2.36 3.71 -12.02
CA TYR A 112 2.91 4.25 -13.26
C TYR A 112 3.83 5.43 -12.97
N ASP A 113 4.99 5.46 -13.63
CA ASP A 113 5.94 6.57 -13.55
C ASP A 113 5.62 7.61 -14.62
N LEU A 114 5.19 8.81 -14.20
CA LEU A 114 4.82 9.90 -15.10
C LEU A 114 5.98 10.87 -15.38
N THR A 115 7.17 10.60 -14.86
CA THR A 115 8.35 11.44 -15.10
C THR A 115 8.98 11.23 -16.47
N GLU A 116 8.69 10.09 -17.12
CA GLU A 116 9.36 9.63 -18.35
C GLU A 116 10.89 9.40 -18.19
N VAL A 117 11.45 9.58 -16.99
CA VAL A 117 12.87 9.38 -16.67
C VAL A 117 13.12 7.96 -16.14
N HIS A 118 12.10 7.37 -15.51
CA HIS A 118 12.16 6.12 -14.76
C HIS A 118 10.86 5.30 -15.01
N GLY A 119 10.87 3.97 -14.84
CA GLY A 119 9.67 3.11 -14.87
C GLY A 119 9.21 2.46 -16.21
N LEU A 120 8.39 1.40 -16.09
CA LEU A 120 7.83 0.53 -17.15
C LEU A 120 7.02 1.21 -18.27
N HIS A 121 6.69 2.49 -18.14
CA HIS A 121 5.79 3.16 -19.07
C HIS A 121 6.55 3.97 -20.12
N ILE A 122 6.90 3.30 -21.23
CA ILE A 122 7.01 4.01 -22.50
C ILE A 122 5.58 4.35 -22.89
N LYS A 123 5.22 5.64 -23.00
CA LYS A 123 3.94 6.08 -23.60
C LYS A 123 3.69 5.26 -24.86
N SER A 124 2.81 4.26 -24.80
CA SER A 124 2.35 3.60 -26.01
C SER A 124 1.51 4.61 -26.77
N LYS A 125 1.70 4.71 -28.09
CA LYS A 125 0.87 5.54 -28.98
C LYS A 125 -0.62 5.15 -28.99
N GLU A 126 -0.96 4.07 -28.29
CA GLU A 126 -2.31 3.65 -27.98
C GLU A 126 -2.66 4.21 -26.60
N ASP A 127 -3.52 5.23 -26.57
CA ASP A 127 -4.09 5.86 -25.38
C ASP A 127 -4.77 4.81 -24.49
N LYS A 128 -3.99 4.13 -23.65
CA LYS A 128 -4.53 3.42 -22.49
C LYS A 128 -4.97 4.49 -21.49
N ASP A 129 -6.22 4.43 -21.07
CA ASP A 129 -6.71 5.19 -19.94
C ASP A 129 -5.93 4.77 -18.68
N LEU A 130 -4.97 5.61 -18.29
CA LEU A 130 -4.06 5.43 -17.17
C LEU A 130 -4.83 5.25 -15.85
N GLU A 131 -5.93 5.97 -15.69
CA GLU A 131 -6.77 5.89 -14.49
C GLU A 131 -7.46 4.53 -14.41
N SER A 132 -8.03 4.04 -15.52
CA SER A 132 -8.61 2.70 -15.61
C SER A 132 -7.59 1.60 -15.30
N CYS A 133 -6.36 1.76 -15.79
CA CYS A 133 -5.29 0.82 -15.53
C CYS A 133 -4.82 0.84 -14.06
N THR A 134 -4.68 2.04 -13.48
CA THR A 134 -4.36 2.23 -12.06
C THR A 134 -5.46 1.67 -11.17
N LYS A 135 -6.73 1.87 -11.54
CA LYS A 135 -7.88 1.30 -10.86
C LYS A 135 -7.82 -0.23 -10.81
N LYS A 136 -7.56 -0.90 -11.94
CA LYS A 136 -7.42 -2.37 -12.00
C LYS A 136 -6.30 -2.89 -11.08
N LYS A 137 -5.20 -2.13 -10.98
CA LYS A 137 -4.13 -2.44 -10.03
C LYS A 137 -4.60 -2.31 -8.57
N PHE A 138 -5.33 -1.25 -8.24
CA PHE A 138 -5.89 -1.05 -6.89
C PHE A 138 -6.89 -2.15 -6.52
N GLU A 139 -7.75 -2.55 -7.47
CA GLU A 139 -8.64 -3.71 -7.31
C GLU A 139 -7.85 -4.98 -6.99
N THR A 140 -6.71 -5.19 -7.67
CA THR A 140 -5.83 -6.34 -7.43
C THR A 140 -5.13 -6.28 -6.06
N ILE A 141 -4.70 -5.10 -5.61
CA ILE A 141 -4.13 -4.88 -4.28
C ILE A 141 -5.17 -5.23 -3.20
N ILE A 142 -6.39 -4.71 -3.34
CA ILE A 142 -7.47 -5.00 -2.38
C ILE A 142 -7.85 -6.48 -2.40
N ALA A 143 -8.02 -7.09 -3.58
CA ALA A 143 -8.30 -8.51 -3.70
C ALA A 143 -7.21 -9.37 -3.03
N SER A 144 -5.93 -9.00 -3.19
CA SER A 144 -4.80 -9.70 -2.56
C SER A 144 -4.80 -9.54 -1.05
N ALA A 145 -5.10 -8.34 -0.54
CA ALA A 145 -5.25 -8.10 0.90
C ALA A 145 -6.41 -8.91 1.49
N GLN A 146 -7.55 -8.98 0.80
CA GLN A 146 -8.72 -9.73 1.24
C GLN A 146 -8.52 -11.24 1.23
N ALA A 147 -7.85 -11.76 0.20
CA ALA A 147 -7.54 -13.18 0.08
C ALA A 147 -6.60 -13.67 1.19
N ASN A 148 -5.83 -12.76 1.79
CA ASN A 148 -4.88 -13.07 2.87
C ASN A 148 -5.28 -12.49 4.23
N SER A 149 -6.42 -11.79 4.33
CA SER A 149 -6.97 -11.36 5.62
C SER A 149 -7.39 -12.56 6.45
N ASN A 150 -7.02 -12.59 7.72
CA ASN A 150 -7.43 -13.65 8.64
C ASN A 150 -8.94 -13.57 8.92
N ASP A 151 -9.56 -14.74 9.16
CA ASP A 151 -10.98 -14.88 9.48
C ASP A 151 -11.88 -14.20 8.44
N ASN A 152 -12.76 -13.30 8.89
CA ASN A 152 -13.60 -12.43 8.07
C ASN A 152 -12.95 -11.04 7.85
N GLY A 153 -11.69 -10.85 8.27
CA GLY A 153 -10.96 -9.59 8.25
C GLY A 153 -11.15 -8.67 9.47
N GLU A 154 -11.89 -9.09 10.49
CA GLU A 154 -12.18 -8.30 11.71
C GLU A 154 -10.96 -7.97 12.57
N ASN A 155 -9.82 -8.62 12.31
CA ASN A 155 -8.55 -8.38 13.00
C ASN A 155 -7.46 -7.83 12.07
N THR A 156 -7.83 -7.33 10.88
CA THR A 156 -6.89 -6.92 9.84
C THR A 156 -6.82 -5.40 9.71
N TYR A 157 -5.62 -4.86 9.87
CA TYR A 157 -5.28 -3.46 9.58
C TYR A 157 -4.57 -3.40 8.23
N LEU A 158 -5.14 -2.66 7.28
CA LEU A 158 -4.55 -2.42 5.96
C LEU A 158 -3.93 -1.02 5.92
N ILE A 159 -2.62 -0.93 5.74
CA ILE A 159 -1.90 0.34 5.64
C ILE A 159 -1.65 0.65 4.17
N LEU A 160 -2.37 1.66 3.68
CA LEU A 160 -2.27 2.25 2.34
C LEU A 160 -1.60 3.63 2.42
N GLY A 161 -1.65 4.37 1.33
CA GLY A 161 -1.25 5.77 1.30
C GLY A 161 -1.15 6.31 -0.13
N PRO A 162 -0.46 7.45 -0.32
CA PRO A 162 -0.35 8.16 -1.59
C PRO A 162 0.67 7.50 -2.54
N ILE A 163 0.40 6.24 -2.93
CA ILE A 163 1.24 5.47 -3.85
C ILE A 163 1.44 6.24 -5.16
N GLY A 164 2.68 6.37 -5.62
CA GLY A 164 3.00 7.06 -6.88
C GLY A 164 2.92 8.58 -6.85
N CYS A 165 2.40 9.22 -5.79
CA CYS A 165 2.28 10.69 -5.71
C CYS A 165 3.56 11.39 -5.22
N GLY A 166 4.71 10.77 -5.41
CA GLY A 166 6.02 11.26 -5.00
C GLY A 166 6.94 11.34 -6.21
N ALA A 167 7.97 10.49 -6.22
CA ALA A 167 8.92 10.41 -7.34
C ALA A 167 8.24 10.17 -8.70
N PHE A 168 7.13 9.42 -8.73
CA PHE A 168 6.41 9.06 -9.95
C PHE A 168 5.36 10.09 -10.41
N GLN A 169 5.22 11.22 -9.68
CA GLN A 169 4.41 12.38 -10.08
C GLN A 169 2.93 12.10 -10.42
N ASN A 170 2.34 11.04 -9.88
CA ASN A 170 0.89 10.85 -10.00
C ASN A 170 0.14 11.93 -9.21
N ASP A 171 -0.96 12.41 -9.77
CA ASP A 171 -1.82 13.37 -9.09
C ASP A 171 -2.46 12.73 -7.85
N ILE A 172 -2.35 13.41 -6.71
CA ILE A 172 -2.84 12.89 -5.42
C ILE A 172 -4.36 12.84 -5.36
N LYS A 173 -5.06 13.77 -6.02
CA LYS A 173 -6.52 13.76 -6.06
C LYS A 173 -7.00 12.57 -6.88
N THR A 174 -6.46 12.35 -8.07
CA THR A 174 -6.78 11.19 -8.91
C THR A 174 -6.52 9.87 -8.17
N ILE A 175 -5.35 9.70 -7.54
CA ILE A 175 -5.03 8.49 -6.77
C ILE A 175 -6.00 8.27 -5.61
N THR A 176 -6.41 9.34 -4.94
CA THR A 176 -7.35 9.26 -3.82
C THR A 176 -8.76 8.90 -4.29
N GLU A 177 -9.25 9.51 -5.39
CA GLU A 177 -10.54 9.19 -6.00
C GLU A 177 -10.60 7.73 -6.48
N LEU A 178 -9.50 7.20 -7.02
CA LEU A 178 -9.40 5.79 -7.40
C LEU A 178 -9.46 4.86 -6.18
N TRP A 179 -8.80 5.22 -5.08
CA TRP A 179 -8.92 4.46 -3.84
C TRP A 179 -10.34 4.47 -3.29
N GLU A 180 -11.00 5.63 -3.27
CA GLU A 180 -12.39 5.76 -2.83
C GLU A 180 -13.29 4.86 -3.68
N ASN A 181 -13.14 4.94 -5.01
CA ASN A 181 -13.94 4.17 -5.94
C ASN A 181 -13.82 2.66 -5.68
N VAL A 182 -12.60 2.16 -5.50
CA VAL A 182 -12.35 0.74 -5.21
C VAL A 182 -12.88 0.37 -3.82
N LEU A 183 -12.57 1.14 -2.78
CA LEU A 183 -12.94 0.82 -1.41
C LEU A 183 -14.46 0.91 -1.15
N SER A 184 -15.15 1.82 -1.82
CA SER A 184 -16.61 1.97 -1.77
C SER A 184 -17.37 1.01 -2.68
N SER A 185 -16.69 0.34 -3.61
CA SER A 185 -17.34 -0.64 -4.48
C SER A 185 -17.85 -1.86 -3.71
N PRO A 186 -18.88 -2.57 -4.21
CA PRO A 186 -19.31 -3.84 -3.64
C PRO A 186 -18.20 -4.89 -3.57
N LEU A 187 -18.22 -5.75 -2.54
CA LEU A 187 -17.34 -6.92 -2.44
C LEU A 187 -17.55 -7.93 -3.58
N ASN A 188 -18.79 -8.04 -4.06
CA ASN A 188 -19.18 -8.81 -5.22
C ASN A 188 -20.50 -8.25 -5.78
N GLU A 189 -20.86 -8.69 -6.98
CA GLU A 189 -22.05 -8.23 -7.72
C GLU A 189 -23.39 -8.41 -6.98
N TYR A 190 -23.43 -9.25 -5.95
CA TYR A 190 -24.64 -9.56 -5.18
C TYR A 190 -24.65 -8.96 -3.77
N SER A 191 -23.57 -8.29 -3.33
CA SER A 191 -23.42 -7.83 -1.95
C SER A 191 -23.59 -6.32 -1.82
N LYS A 192 -24.31 -5.87 -0.79
CA LYS A 192 -24.31 -4.47 -0.37
C LYS A 192 -23.09 -4.09 0.48
N THR A 193 -22.30 -5.08 0.88
CA THR A 193 -21.07 -4.88 1.66
C THR A 193 -20.00 -4.29 0.74
N LYS A 194 -19.44 -3.16 1.15
CA LYS A 194 -18.36 -2.49 0.42
C LYS A 194 -17.00 -3.17 0.66
N GLN A 195 -16.04 -2.96 -0.25
CA GLN A 195 -14.69 -3.54 -0.17
C GLN A 195 -13.99 -3.19 1.17
N HIS A 196 -14.17 -1.97 1.69
CA HIS A 196 -13.54 -1.56 2.96
C HIS A 196 -14.01 -2.33 4.20
N HIS A 197 -15.22 -2.91 4.18
CA HIS A 197 -15.70 -3.78 5.25
C HIS A 197 -14.98 -5.14 5.30
N ALA A 198 -14.03 -5.38 4.40
CA ALA A 198 -13.15 -6.54 4.51
C ALA A 198 -12.05 -6.41 5.54
N PHE A 199 -11.89 -5.25 6.17
CA PHE A 199 -10.84 -4.98 7.14
C PHE A 199 -11.44 -4.42 8.43
N GLU A 200 -10.67 -4.47 9.52
CA GLU A 200 -11.03 -3.77 10.75
C GLU A 200 -10.85 -2.26 10.55
N GLU A 201 -9.65 -1.88 10.13
CA GLU A 201 -9.30 -0.52 9.77
C GLU A 201 -8.44 -0.46 8.50
N ILE A 202 -8.60 0.61 7.74
CA ILE A 202 -7.74 0.99 6.63
C ILE A 202 -7.09 2.33 6.99
N TRP A 203 -5.77 2.39 6.93
CA TRP A 203 -4.99 3.57 7.26
C TRP A 203 -4.34 4.14 6.02
N PHE A 204 -4.69 5.36 5.64
CA PHE A 204 -3.95 6.14 4.67
C PHE A 204 -2.80 6.87 5.38
N LEU A 205 -1.58 6.35 5.23
CA LEU A 205 -0.39 6.85 5.89
C LEU A 205 0.38 7.84 5.00
N SER A 206 0.75 9.00 5.54
CA SER A 206 1.64 9.95 4.87
C SER A 206 2.40 10.81 5.89
N GLY A 207 3.64 11.19 5.56
CA GLY A 207 4.40 12.18 6.32
C GLY A 207 4.04 13.64 5.98
N LYS A 208 3.11 13.87 5.06
CA LYS A 208 2.78 15.17 4.48
C LYS A 208 1.30 15.48 4.70
N ASP A 209 1.01 16.63 5.34
CA ASP A 209 -0.35 17.04 5.72
C ASP A 209 -1.24 17.33 4.52
N ASP A 210 -0.72 18.03 3.51
CA ASP A 210 -1.40 18.35 2.25
C ASP A 210 -1.95 17.10 1.55
N LYS A 211 -1.20 15.99 1.56
CA LYS A 211 -1.69 14.71 1.02
C LYS A 211 -2.80 14.11 1.86
N LEU A 212 -2.70 14.18 3.18
CA LEU A 212 -3.72 13.63 4.09
C LEU A 212 -5.02 14.43 4.03
N GLU A 213 -4.94 15.74 3.86
CA GLU A 213 -6.11 16.62 3.71
C GLU A 213 -6.96 16.23 2.50
N ILE A 214 -6.32 15.80 1.41
CA ILE A 214 -7.03 15.31 0.21
C ILE A 214 -7.73 13.97 0.47
N PHE A 215 -7.07 13.04 1.19
CA PHE A 215 -7.73 11.81 1.64
C PHE A 215 -8.90 12.12 2.58
N GLU A 216 -8.75 13.08 3.49
CA GLU A 216 -9.80 13.49 4.41
C GLU A 216 -11.00 14.10 3.68
N GLU A 217 -10.76 14.97 2.71
CA GLU A 217 -11.81 15.57 1.89
C GLU A 217 -12.59 14.50 1.11
N ILE A 218 -11.90 13.62 0.38
CA ILE A 218 -12.56 12.65 -0.52
C ILE A 218 -13.29 11.54 0.25
N PHE A 219 -12.74 11.09 1.39
CA PHE A 219 -13.37 10.06 2.23
C PHE A 219 -14.33 10.64 3.29
N ASP A 220 -14.59 11.95 3.27
CA ASP A 220 -15.42 12.67 4.26
C ASP A 220 -14.99 12.38 5.71
N LEU A 221 -13.67 12.43 5.96
CA LEU A 221 -13.07 12.19 7.27
C LEU A 221 -12.84 13.53 7.97
N HIS A 222 -13.14 13.58 9.28
CA HIS A 222 -12.90 14.80 10.04
C HIS A 222 -11.40 14.92 10.40
N PRO A 223 -10.69 16.03 10.08
CA PRO A 223 -9.25 16.16 10.38
C PRO A 223 -8.85 15.99 11.85
N LYS A 224 -9.80 16.16 12.79
CA LYS A 224 -9.59 15.93 14.24
C LYS A 224 -9.42 14.45 14.58
N GLU A 225 -9.83 13.55 13.68
CA GLU A 225 -9.70 12.10 13.83
C GLU A 225 -8.36 11.58 13.29
N ARG A 226 -7.56 12.45 12.66
CA ARG A 226 -6.21 12.12 12.17
C ARG A 226 -5.34 11.58 13.30
N LEU A 227 -4.82 10.39 13.09
CA LEU A 227 -3.90 9.77 14.04
C LEU A 227 -2.47 10.23 13.73
N HIS A 228 -1.59 10.17 14.74
CA HIS A 228 -0.17 10.48 14.59
C HIS A 228 0.65 9.23 14.88
N ALA A 229 1.55 8.85 13.99
CA ALA A 229 2.51 7.80 14.27
C ALA A 229 3.41 8.25 15.43
N ILE A 230 3.66 7.35 16.40
CA ILE A 230 4.43 7.64 17.62
C ILE A 230 5.86 7.15 17.40
#